data_AF-A0A2V8KXB3-F1
#
_entry.id   AF-A0A2V8KXB3-F1
#
_cell.length_a   1.000
_cell.length_b   1.000
_cell.length_c   1.000
_cell.angle_alpha   90.00
_cell.angle_beta   90.00
_cell.angle_gamma   90.00
#
_symmetry.space_group_name_H-M   'P 1'
#
loop_
_entity.id
_entity.type
_entity.pdbx_description
1 polymer ?
#
loop_
_entity_poly.entity_id
_entity_poly.type
_entity_poly.pdbx_seq_one_letter_code
_entity_poly.pdbx_strand_id
1 'polypeptide(L)'
;MDKLIGGWQWNGSVRLASGFPFTTLAGSNTSGTGDASQSDVPSWNPDFKGKVIVGKPDQWYDPRAFVLPLQGTFGNVGRGSLRGPGLFTLDTSLLKRVKISEGLNLQFRAEAFNVLNHTNLGYPNEVVFQGADYSPTGGVITATATPSRQIQFALKLQF
;
A
#
# COMPACT_ATOMS: atom_id res chain seq x y z
N MET A 1 -39.69 -24.10 -8.12
CA MET A 1 -39.13 -22.92 -7.41
C MET A 1 -37.71 -23.14 -6.89
N ASP A 2 -37.29 -24.38 -6.57
CA ASP A 2 -35.97 -24.68 -5.99
C ASP A 2 -34.74 -24.34 -6.84
N LYS A 3 -34.85 -24.37 -8.18
CA LYS A 3 -33.71 -24.03 -9.08
C LYS A 3 -33.27 -22.56 -8.96
N LEU A 4 -34.18 -21.65 -8.64
CA LEU A 4 -33.87 -20.21 -8.52
C LEU A 4 -33.35 -19.84 -7.13
N ILE A 5 -33.86 -20.49 -6.08
CA ILE A 5 -33.60 -20.10 -4.69
C ILE A 5 -32.47 -20.94 -4.04
N GLY A 6 -32.31 -22.21 -4.41
CA GLY A 6 -31.32 -23.11 -3.79
C GLY A 6 -29.95 -23.13 -4.48
N GLY A 7 -28.88 -23.49 -3.75
CA GLY A 7 -27.55 -23.70 -4.34
C GLY A 7 -26.71 -22.43 -4.51
N TRP A 8 -27.07 -21.32 -3.85
CA TRP A 8 -26.20 -20.16 -3.70
C TRP A 8 -25.16 -20.38 -2.60
N GLN A 9 -23.94 -19.96 -2.83
CA GLN A 9 -22.89 -19.85 -1.83
C GLN A 9 -22.24 -18.49 -1.95
N TRP A 10 -22.03 -17.83 -0.82
CA TRP A 10 -21.39 -16.52 -0.76
C TRP A 10 -20.17 -16.61 0.14
N ASN A 11 -19.04 -16.05 -0.30
CA ASN A 11 -17.85 -15.88 0.52
C ASN A 11 -17.39 -14.42 0.45
N GLY A 12 -16.94 -13.89 1.59
CA GLY A 12 -16.33 -12.57 1.68
C GLY A 12 -14.98 -12.65 2.40
N SER A 13 -14.05 -11.79 2.00
CA SER A 13 -12.76 -11.61 2.65
C SER A 13 -12.50 -10.12 2.87
N VAL A 14 -12.06 -9.78 4.07
CA VAL A 14 -11.68 -8.41 4.44
C VAL A 14 -10.22 -8.41 4.84
N ARG A 15 -9.45 -7.48 4.28
CA ARG A 15 -8.08 -7.19 4.72
C ARG A 15 -8.00 -5.76 5.23
N LEU A 16 -7.51 -5.60 6.46
CA LEU A 16 -7.29 -4.33 7.14
C LEU A 16 -5.86 -4.29 7.67
N ALA A 17 -5.10 -3.24 7.35
CA ALA A 17 -3.76 -3.01 7.87
C ALA A 17 -3.50 -1.52 8.08
N SER A 18 -2.81 -1.15 9.16
CA SER A 18 -2.53 0.25 9.52
C SER A 18 -1.38 0.90 8.74
N GLY A 19 -0.76 0.17 7.79
CA GLY A 19 0.36 0.63 6.97
C GLY A 19 1.71 0.13 7.49
N PHE A 20 2.66 -0.07 6.58
CA PHE A 20 3.98 -0.63 6.89
C PHE A 20 4.94 0.45 7.42
N PRO A 21 5.84 0.10 8.36
CA PRO A 21 6.90 1.00 8.78
C PRO A 21 7.94 1.17 7.67
N PHE A 22 8.44 2.39 7.48
CA PHE A 22 9.49 2.73 6.51
C PHE A 22 10.49 3.74 7.10
N THR A 23 11.61 3.95 6.41
CA THR A 23 12.70 4.80 6.93
C THR A 23 13.06 5.86 5.90
N THR A 24 12.99 7.12 6.28
CA THR A 24 13.42 8.20 5.40
C THR A 24 14.92 8.14 5.13
N LEU A 25 15.29 8.50 3.91
CA LEU A 25 16.65 8.48 3.39
C LEU A 25 17.10 9.91 3.09
N ALA A 26 18.35 10.23 3.41
CA ALA A 26 18.96 11.52 3.14
C ALA A 26 19.19 11.78 1.64
N GLY A 27 19.11 10.76 0.79
CA GLY A 27 19.41 10.86 -0.65
C GLY A 27 20.89 10.98 -1.00
N SER A 28 21.78 10.83 -0.02
CA SER A 28 23.23 10.95 -0.17
C SER A 28 23.98 10.16 0.90
N ASN A 29 25.28 9.92 0.68
CA ASN A 29 26.20 9.42 1.70
C ASN A 29 26.83 10.62 2.42
N THR A 30 26.18 11.03 3.50
CA THR A 30 26.61 12.13 4.36
C THR A 30 27.71 11.72 5.35
N SER A 31 27.77 10.44 5.71
CA SER A 31 28.72 9.85 6.64
C SER A 31 30.14 9.75 6.07
N GLY A 32 30.28 9.77 4.74
CA GLY A 32 31.59 9.70 4.07
C GLY A 32 32.22 8.31 4.11
N THR A 33 31.43 7.27 4.36
CA THR A 33 31.88 5.87 4.46
C THR A 33 32.31 5.26 3.13
N GLY A 34 32.04 5.93 2.00
CA GLY A 34 32.31 5.42 0.66
C GLY A 34 31.33 4.35 0.18
N ASP A 35 30.29 4.02 0.98
CA ASP A 35 29.20 3.17 0.54
C ASP A 35 28.33 3.91 -0.49
N ALA A 36 28.37 3.44 -1.75
CA ALA A 36 27.56 3.97 -2.84
C ALA A 36 26.20 3.26 -2.98
N SER A 37 25.98 2.19 -2.21
CA SER A 37 24.80 1.32 -2.32
C SER A 37 23.67 1.71 -1.37
N GLN A 38 23.96 2.49 -0.32
CA GLN A 38 22.98 2.90 0.68
C GLN A 38 23.02 4.41 0.90
N SER A 39 21.85 5.04 0.80
CA SER A 39 21.68 6.39 1.34
C SER A 39 21.70 6.32 2.85
N ASP A 40 22.39 7.27 3.48
CA ASP A 40 22.28 7.46 4.93
C ASP A 40 20.86 7.89 5.30
N VAL A 41 20.53 7.78 6.58
CA VAL A 41 19.32 8.37 7.15
C VAL A 41 19.56 9.83 7.51
N PRO A 42 18.54 10.70 7.45
CA PRO A 42 18.67 12.08 7.91
C PRO A 42 18.62 12.17 9.43
N SER A 43 18.71 13.39 9.97
CA SER A 43 18.42 13.66 11.38
C SER A 43 17.04 14.28 11.56
N TRP A 44 16.42 14.08 12.71
CA TRP A 44 15.24 14.83 13.12
C TRP A 44 15.57 16.32 13.25
N ASN A 45 14.69 17.17 12.72
CA ASN A 45 14.76 18.60 12.90
C ASN A 45 14.22 18.98 14.30
N PRO A 46 15.06 19.44 15.25
CA PRO A 46 14.61 19.81 16.59
C PRO A 46 13.63 21.01 16.59
N ASP A 47 13.70 21.86 15.56
CA ASP A 47 12.89 23.06 15.43
C ASP A 47 11.53 22.78 14.77
N PHE A 48 11.33 21.59 14.20
CA PHE A 48 10.06 21.23 13.57
C PHE A 48 8.95 21.01 14.63
N LYS A 49 7.84 21.74 14.47
CA LYS A 49 6.65 21.65 15.35
C LYS A 49 5.39 21.13 14.63
N GLY A 50 5.52 20.78 13.35
CA GLY A 50 4.41 20.31 12.54
C GLY A 50 4.08 18.84 12.74
N LYS A 51 3.11 18.35 11.98
CA LYS A 51 2.79 16.92 11.93
C LYS A 51 3.74 16.23 10.95
N VAL A 52 4.52 15.26 11.43
CA VAL A 52 5.47 14.51 10.59
C VAL A 52 4.73 13.76 9.48
N ILE A 53 3.68 13.00 9.82
CA ILE A 53 2.81 12.32 8.85
C ILE A 53 1.63 13.22 8.49
N VAL A 54 1.71 13.91 7.37
CA VAL A 54 0.64 14.73 6.82
C VAL A 54 -0.53 13.83 6.38
N GLY A 55 -0.23 12.73 5.68
CA GLY A 55 -1.19 11.69 5.30
C GLY A 55 -1.89 11.90 3.96
N LYS A 56 -1.36 12.76 3.08
CA LYS A 56 -1.89 12.98 1.73
C LYS A 56 -1.03 12.29 0.66
N PRO A 57 -1.58 11.91 -0.50
CA PRO A 57 -0.78 11.28 -1.57
C PRO A 57 0.32 12.18 -2.16
N ASP A 58 0.06 13.49 -2.24
CA ASP A 58 1.01 14.50 -2.72
C ASP A 58 2.05 14.90 -1.67
N GLN A 59 1.80 14.59 -0.40
CA GLN A 59 2.73 14.82 0.70
C GLN A 59 2.35 13.91 1.87
N TRP A 60 2.93 12.71 1.92
CA TRP A 60 2.63 11.75 2.98
C TRP A 60 3.27 12.14 4.30
N TYR A 61 4.53 12.59 4.24
CA TYR A 61 5.25 13.18 5.36
C TYR A 61 5.76 14.57 5.02
N ASP A 62 6.02 15.40 6.02
CA ASP A 62 6.62 16.72 5.85
C ASP A 62 8.16 16.62 5.83
N PRO A 63 8.85 16.91 4.70
CA PRO A 63 10.31 16.85 4.63
C PRO A 63 11.01 17.74 5.65
N ARG A 64 10.36 18.84 6.09
CA ARG A 64 10.90 19.79 7.06
C ARG A 64 11.03 19.22 8.47
N ALA A 65 10.46 18.04 8.72
CA ALA A 65 10.69 17.26 9.93
C ALA A 65 12.13 16.74 10.05
N PHE A 66 12.90 16.85 8.97
CA PHE A 66 14.25 16.32 8.88
C PHE A 66 15.24 17.40 8.49
N VAL A 67 16.50 17.19 8.86
CA VAL A 67 17.66 17.99 8.45
C VAL A 67 18.78 17.04 8.01
N LEU A 68 19.63 17.52 7.11
CA LEU A 68 20.86 16.80 6.77
C LEU A 68 21.76 16.74 8.02
N PRO A 69 22.33 15.58 8.36
CA PRO A 69 23.35 15.49 9.39
C PRO A 69 24.62 16.24 8.98
N LEU A 70 25.50 16.52 9.95
CA LEU A 70 26.80 17.11 9.66
C LEU A 70 27.61 16.16 8.76
N GLN A 71 28.38 16.71 7.84
CA GLN A 71 29.23 15.92 6.96
C GLN A 71 30.23 15.10 7.80
N GLY A 72 30.37 13.81 7.46
CA GLY A 72 31.16 12.85 8.22
C GLY A 72 30.42 12.22 9.41
N THR A 73 29.10 12.47 9.55
CA THR A 73 28.28 11.89 10.62
C THR A 73 27.07 11.14 10.07
N PHE A 74 26.56 10.19 10.86
CA PHE A 74 25.31 9.50 10.57
C PHE A 74 24.12 10.30 11.10
N GLY A 75 22.99 10.23 10.40
CA GLY A 75 21.73 10.73 10.93
C GLY A 75 21.20 9.93 12.11
N ASN A 76 20.22 10.52 12.81
CA ASN A 76 19.64 9.94 14.03
C ASN A 76 18.22 9.40 13.85
N VAL A 77 17.68 9.39 12.63
CA VAL A 77 16.36 8.80 12.36
C VAL A 77 16.45 7.28 12.48
N GLY A 78 15.63 6.72 13.37
CA GLY A 78 15.55 5.27 13.56
C GLY A 78 14.92 4.54 12.37
N ARG A 79 15.33 3.29 12.16
CA ARG A 79 14.75 2.39 11.16
C ARG A 79 13.27 2.15 11.44
N GLY A 80 12.41 2.32 10.44
CA GLY A 80 10.97 2.11 10.56
C GLY A 80 10.26 3.18 11.39
N SER A 81 10.87 4.35 11.55
CA SER A 81 10.35 5.45 12.36
C SER A 81 9.06 6.09 11.81
N LEU A 82 8.83 5.99 10.51
CA LEU A 82 7.60 6.46 9.87
C LEU A 82 6.69 5.29 9.47
N ARG A 83 5.41 5.56 9.31
CA ARG A 83 4.40 4.59 8.86
C ARG A 83 3.74 5.06 7.57
N GLY A 84 3.67 4.17 6.59
CA GLY A 84 3.02 4.40 5.30
C GLY A 84 1.49 4.36 5.38
N PRO A 85 0.79 4.52 4.25
CA PRO A 85 -0.66 4.41 4.18
C PRO A 85 -1.16 3.05 4.63
N GLY A 86 -2.35 3.05 5.25
CA GLY A 86 -3.09 1.84 5.55
C GLY A 86 -3.60 1.15 4.28
N LEU A 87 -4.00 -0.11 4.45
CA LEU A 87 -4.62 -0.91 3.40
C LEU A 87 -5.98 -1.41 3.87
N PHE A 88 -6.98 -1.27 2.99
CA PHE A 88 -8.30 -1.84 3.14
C PHE A 88 -8.77 -2.45 1.82
N THR A 89 -9.07 -3.75 1.84
CA THR A 89 -9.74 -4.42 0.72
C THR A 89 -10.92 -5.25 1.22
N LEU A 90 -11.99 -5.26 0.42
CA LEU A 90 -13.13 -6.15 0.56
C LEU A 90 -13.27 -6.92 -0.75
N ASP A 91 -13.12 -8.24 -0.67
CA ASP A 91 -13.27 -9.15 -1.79
C ASP A 91 -14.47 -10.07 -1.54
N THR A 92 -15.23 -10.38 -2.59
CA THR A 92 -16.44 -11.20 -2.49
C THR A 92 -16.54 -12.18 -3.64
N SER A 93 -17.09 -13.36 -3.37
CA SER A 93 -17.45 -14.34 -4.40
C SER A 93 -18.87 -14.85 -4.18
N LEU A 94 -19.58 -15.04 -5.28
CA LEU A 94 -20.92 -15.59 -5.32
C LEU A 94 -20.92 -16.77 -6.29
N LEU A 95 -21.34 -17.93 -5.80
CA LEU A 95 -21.45 -19.15 -6.58
C LEU A 95 -22.90 -19.59 -6.61
N LYS A 96 -23.34 -20.07 -7.77
CA LYS A 96 -24.65 -20.68 -7.97
C LYS A 96 -24.48 -22.03 -8.65
N ARG A 97 -24.96 -23.08 -8.00
CA ARG A 97 -25.09 -24.41 -8.61
C ARG A 97 -26.52 -24.62 -9.12
N VAL A 98 -26.64 -25.02 -10.38
CA VAL A 98 -27.89 -25.37 -11.03
C VAL A 98 -27.83 -26.84 -11.46
N LYS A 99 -28.72 -27.66 -10.92
CA LYS A 99 -28.91 -29.05 -11.38
C LYS A 99 -29.63 -29.02 -12.74
N ILE A 100 -28.98 -29.51 -13.79
CA ILE A 100 -29.57 -29.60 -15.14
C ILE A 100 -30.34 -30.92 -15.26
N SER A 101 -29.68 -32.06 -15.05
CA SER A 101 -30.24 -33.41 -15.08
C SER A 101 -29.59 -34.29 -13.99
N GLU A 102 -29.98 -35.57 -13.90
CA GLU A 102 -29.19 -36.56 -13.16
C GLU A 102 -27.78 -36.66 -13.75
N GLY A 103 -26.76 -36.59 -12.91
CA GLY A 103 -25.34 -36.52 -13.30
C GLY A 103 -24.83 -35.12 -13.69
N LEU A 104 -25.66 -34.23 -14.24
CA LEU A 104 -25.20 -32.97 -14.83
C LEU A 104 -25.47 -31.73 -13.96
N ASN A 105 -24.40 -31.04 -13.55
CA ASN A 105 -24.46 -29.79 -12.78
C ASN A 105 -23.75 -28.64 -13.49
N LEU A 106 -24.38 -27.46 -13.49
CA LEU A 106 -23.77 -26.22 -13.93
C LEU A 106 -23.43 -25.36 -12.71
N GLN A 107 -22.21 -24.83 -12.67
CA GLN A 107 -21.76 -23.91 -11.64
C GLN A 107 -21.40 -22.57 -12.29
N PHE A 108 -22.14 -21.53 -11.91
CA PHE A 108 -21.81 -20.14 -12.20
C PHE A 108 -21.06 -19.56 -11.00
N ARG A 109 -20.01 -18.79 -11.27
CA ARG A 109 -19.26 -18.04 -10.26
C ARG A 109 -19.05 -16.60 -10.72
N ALA A 110 -19.30 -15.67 -9.81
CA ALA A 110 -18.89 -14.27 -9.93
C ALA A 110 -17.94 -13.94 -8.77
N GLU A 111 -16.78 -13.37 -9.08
CA GLU A 111 -15.79 -12.91 -8.11
C GLU A 111 -15.57 -11.41 -8.31
N ALA A 112 -15.52 -10.66 -7.22
CA ALA A 112 -15.21 -9.22 -7.22
C ALA A 112 -14.13 -8.93 -6.18
N PHE A 113 -12.99 -8.43 -6.65
CA PHE A 113 -11.86 -8.00 -5.83
C PHE A 113 -11.89 -6.48 -5.67
N ASN A 114 -11.55 -5.98 -4.49
CA ASN A 114 -11.71 -4.57 -4.11
C ASN A 114 -13.10 -4.04 -4.50
N VAL A 115 -14.16 -4.70 -4.03
CA VAL A 115 -15.55 -4.44 -4.47
C VAL A 115 -16.01 -3.00 -4.19
N LEU A 116 -15.46 -2.39 -3.14
CA LEU A 116 -15.70 -0.99 -2.75
C LEU A 116 -14.88 0.01 -3.59
N ASN A 117 -13.98 -0.48 -4.44
CA ASN A 117 -13.04 0.30 -5.22
C ASN A 117 -12.26 1.32 -4.36
N HIS A 118 -11.83 0.88 -3.17
CA HIS A 118 -11.05 1.71 -2.26
C HIS A 118 -9.62 1.84 -2.78
N THR A 119 -9.12 3.08 -2.86
CA THR A 119 -7.75 3.36 -3.31
C THR A 119 -6.76 3.04 -2.21
N ASN A 120 -6.05 1.91 -2.34
CA ASN A 120 -4.93 1.58 -1.46
C ASN A 120 -3.66 2.25 -1.99
N LEU A 121 -3.19 3.28 -1.31
CA LEU A 121 -1.97 4.00 -1.67
C LEU A 121 -0.72 3.12 -1.46
N GLY A 122 0.27 3.29 -2.33
CA GLY A 122 1.57 2.64 -2.23
C GLY A 122 2.50 3.31 -1.22
N TYR A 123 3.79 2.97 -1.29
CA TYR A 123 4.79 3.60 -0.43
C TYR A 123 5.09 5.03 -0.88
N PRO A 124 5.27 5.96 0.07
CA PRO A 124 5.78 7.30 -0.23
C PRO A 124 7.25 7.24 -0.61
N ASN A 125 7.72 8.19 -1.41
CA ASN A 125 9.15 8.34 -1.68
C ASN A 125 9.89 8.66 -0.38
N GLU A 126 10.83 7.80 -0.03
CA GLU A 126 11.58 7.84 1.24
C GLU A 126 12.70 8.88 1.21
N VAL A 127 13.11 9.35 0.02
CA VAL A 127 14.22 10.29 -0.15
C VAL A 127 13.79 11.72 0.17
N VAL A 128 14.39 12.28 1.22
CA VAL A 128 14.03 13.59 1.77
C VAL A 128 14.77 14.74 1.10
N PHE A 129 16.03 14.53 0.69
CA PHE A 129 16.87 15.58 0.12
C PHE A 129 17.38 15.21 -1.28
N GLN A 130 17.63 16.24 -2.09
CA GLN A 130 18.30 16.16 -3.37
C GLN A 130 19.44 17.19 -3.36
N GLY A 131 20.66 16.73 -3.07
CA GLY A 131 21.76 17.64 -2.74
C GLY A 131 21.52 18.28 -1.36
N ALA A 132 21.61 19.62 -1.30
CA ALA A 132 21.38 20.37 -0.06
C ALA A 132 19.90 20.77 0.16
N ASP A 133 19.06 20.63 -0.87
CA ASP A 133 17.66 21.04 -0.85
C ASP A 133 16.72 19.86 -0.57
N TYR A 134 15.49 20.15 -0.14
CA TYR A 134 14.46 19.11 -0.02
C TYR A 134 14.08 18.56 -1.41
N SER A 135 13.94 17.24 -1.48
CA SER A 135 13.44 16.57 -2.69
C SER A 135 12.02 17.03 -2.99
N PRO A 136 11.71 17.47 -4.23
CA PRO A 136 10.35 17.86 -4.62
C PRO A 136 9.38 16.67 -4.62
N THR A 137 9.92 15.44 -4.55
CA THR A 137 9.12 14.21 -4.50
C THR A 137 9.17 13.54 -3.13
N GLY A 138 9.86 14.11 -2.15
CA GLY A 138 9.95 13.55 -0.79
C GLY A 138 8.55 13.44 -0.17
N GLY A 139 8.15 12.22 0.16
CA GLY A 139 6.82 11.93 0.70
C GLY A 139 5.70 11.80 -0.34
N VAL A 140 5.95 12.00 -1.62
CA VAL A 140 4.95 11.80 -2.69
C VAL A 140 4.72 10.31 -2.92
N ILE A 141 3.46 9.93 -3.11
CA ILE A 141 3.02 8.58 -3.48
C ILE A 141 2.54 8.60 -4.93
N THR A 142 3.21 7.84 -5.80
CA THR A 142 2.91 7.80 -7.24
C THR A 142 2.26 6.49 -7.70
N ALA A 143 2.05 5.54 -6.79
CA ALA A 143 1.51 4.22 -7.10
C ALA A 143 0.49 3.76 -6.06
N THR A 144 -0.31 2.76 -6.43
CA THR A 144 -1.21 2.05 -5.51
C THR A 144 -0.59 0.72 -5.06
N ALA A 145 -0.93 0.28 -3.85
CA ALA A 145 -0.51 -1.00 -3.30
C ALA A 145 -1.35 -2.19 -3.80
N THR A 146 -2.56 -1.92 -4.31
CA THR A 146 -3.45 -2.93 -4.89
C THR A 146 -4.02 -2.44 -6.23
N PRO A 147 -4.46 -3.36 -7.10
CA PRO A 147 -5.26 -3.00 -8.27
C PRO A 147 -6.58 -2.32 -7.90
N SER A 148 -7.15 -1.62 -8.89
CA SER A 148 -8.55 -1.17 -8.88
C SER A 148 -9.51 -2.38 -8.86
N ARG A 149 -10.80 -2.12 -8.66
CA ARG A 149 -11.82 -3.18 -8.65
C ARG A 149 -11.73 -4.09 -9.89
N GLN A 150 -11.68 -5.39 -9.65
CA GLN A 150 -11.73 -6.42 -10.70
C GLN A 150 -12.96 -7.29 -10.50
N ILE A 151 -13.68 -7.58 -11.58
CA ILE A 151 -14.85 -8.46 -11.56
C ILE A 151 -14.61 -9.56 -12.60
N GLN A 152 -14.81 -10.81 -12.19
CA GLN A 152 -14.58 -11.98 -13.03
C GLN A 152 -15.78 -12.92 -12.95
N PHE A 153 -16.05 -13.58 -14.07
CA PHE A 153 -17.12 -14.55 -14.19
C PHE A 153 -16.56 -15.87 -14.70
N ALA A 154 -17.06 -16.97 -14.16
CA ALA A 154 -16.70 -18.30 -14.60
C ALA A 154 -17.94 -19.20 -14.69
N LEU A 155 -17.91 -20.11 -15.66
CA LEU A 155 -18.91 -21.14 -15.84
C LEU A 155 -18.22 -22.50 -15.88
N LYS A 156 -18.69 -23.45 -15.09
CA LYS A 156 -18.16 -24.81 -15.03
C LYS A 156 -19.29 -25.83 -15.18
N LEU A 157 -19.13 -26.74 -16.12
CA LEU A 157 -19.99 -27.92 -16.28
C LEU A 157 -19.36 -29.11 -15.54
N GLN A 158 -20.18 -29.86 -14.80
CA GLN A 158 -19.76 -31.05 -14.04
C GLN A 158 -20.66 -32.22 -14.46
N PHE A 159 -20.05 -33.36 -14.78
CA PHE A 159 -20.68 -34.60 -15.23
C PHE A 159 -20.16 -35.79 -14.42
#